data_AF-A0A7K0J114-F1
#
_entry.id   AF-A0A7K0J114-F1
#
_cell.length_a   1.000
_cell.length_b   1.000
_cell.length_c   1.000
_cell.angle_alpha   90.00
_cell.angle_beta   90.00
_cell.angle_gamma   90.00
#
_symmetry.space_group_name_H-M   'P 1'
#
loop_
_entity.id
_entity.type
_entity.pdbx_description
1 polymer ?
#
loop_
_entity_poly.entity_id
_entity_poly.type
_entity_poly.pdbx_seq_one_letter_code
_entity_poly.pdbx_strand_id
1 'polypeptide(L)'
;MPINEKELLERDAKRNIGEELLQAVRDLKAGRVGRVTKVEVSPLAASRLRIGLSQSEFAKLLGVSLRTLQEWEQGRRVPSGAAKSLITIAIKKPDVLKELLAA
;
A
#
# COMPACT_ATOMS: atom_id res chain seq x y z
N MET A 1 -13.66 32.78 4.83
CA MET A 1 -13.96 33.18 3.44
C MET A 1 -12.80 32.72 2.57
N PRO A 2 -13.03 32.19 1.36
CA PRO A 2 -11.95 31.87 0.44
C PRO A 2 -11.18 33.16 0.09
N ILE A 3 -9.84 33.07 0.09
CA ILE A 3 -8.92 34.17 -0.25
C ILE A 3 -9.20 34.64 -1.68
N ASN A 4 -9.26 35.96 -1.91
CA ASN A 4 -9.45 36.51 -3.25
C ASN A 4 -8.15 36.48 -4.07
N GLU A 5 -8.25 36.61 -5.40
CA GLU A 5 -7.11 36.46 -6.32
C GLU A 5 -5.96 37.45 -6.02
N LYS A 6 -6.30 38.69 -5.66
CA LYS A 6 -5.32 39.72 -5.33
C LYS A 6 -4.52 39.36 -4.08
N GLU A 7 -5.21 38.90 -3.03
CA GLU A 7 -4.59 38.42 -1.79
C GLU A 7 -3.72 37.18 -2.03
N LEU A 8 -4.11 36.30 -2.95
CA LEU A 8 -3.32 35.11 -3.30
C LEU A 8 -1.98 35.51 -3.94
N LEU A 9 -2.02 36.44 -4.89
CA LEU A 9 -0.82 36.96 -5.58
C LEU A 9 0.11 37.68 -4.61
N GLU A 10 -0.44 38.50 -3.71
CA GLU A 10 0.35 39.20 -2.68
C GLU A 10 1.00 38.22 -1.69
N ARG A 11 0.31 37.13 -1.34
CA ARG A 11 0.87 36.05 -0.52
C ARG A 11 2.01 35.36 -1.24
N ASP A 12 1.79 34.90 -2.46
CA ASP A 12 2.76 34.09 -3.20
C ASP A 12 3.99 34.92 -3.62
N ALA A 13 3.85 36.22 -3.88
CA ALA A 13 4.97 37.14 -4.11
C ALA A 13 5.91 37.29 -2.90
N LYS A 14 5.42 37.06 -1.68
CA LYS A 14 6.20 37.14 -0.44
C LYS A 14 6.77 35.79 0.02
N ARG A 15 6.42 34.69 -0.65
CA ARG A 15 6.83 33.34 -0.25
C ARG A 15 8.13 32.93 -0.91
N ASN A 16 8.98 32.25 -0.13
CA ASN A 16 10.14 31.55 -0.64
C ASN A 16 9.87 30.04 -0.64
N ILE A 17 9.36 29.55 -1.76
CA ILE A 17 9.00 28.13 -1.93
C ILE A 17 10.20 27.21 -1.73
N GLY A 18 11.40 27.64 -2.11
CA GLY A 18 12.62 26.85 -1.94
C GLY A 18 12.95 26.58 -0.47
N GLU A 19 12.92 27.62 0.37
CA GLU A 19 13.11 27.50 1.81
C GLU A 19 12.01 26.67 2.47
N GLU A 20 10.75 26.84 2.05
CA GLU A 20 9.62 26.05 2.57
C GLU A 20 9.77 24.55 2.26
N LEU A 21 10.21 24.19 1.05
CA LEU A 21 10.47 22.81 0.67
C LEU A 21 11.64 22.21 1.47
N LEU A 22 12.72 22.97 1.64
CA LEU A 22 13.85 22.54 2.47
C LEU A 22 13.42 22.33 3.92
N GLN A 23 12.58 23.23 4.45
CA GLN A 23 12.04 23.11 5.79
C GLN A 23 11.14 21.88 5.93
N ALA A 24 10.28 21.59 4.95
CA ALA A 24 9.47 20.38 4.94
C ALA A 24 10.31 19.09 4.97
N VAL A 25 11.41 19.04 4.20
CA VAL A 25 12.34 17.89 4.25
C VAL A 25 13.01 17.76 5.62
N ARG A 26 13.42 18.88 6.23
CA ARG A 26 13.98 18.87 7.60
C ARG A 26 12.96 18.38 8.62
N ASP A 27 11.69 18.80 8.50
CA ASP A 27 10.60 18.39 9.37
C ASP A 27 10.33 16.89 9.26
N LEU A 28 10.29 16.36 8.04
CA LEU A 28 10.18 14.91 7.79
C LEU A 28 11.34 14.14 8.41
N LYS A 29 12.59 14.60 8.24
CA LYS A 29 13.77 13.98 8.85
C LYS A 29 13.74 14.05 10.38
N ALA A 30 13.19 15.12 10.94
CA ALA A 30 13.00 15.29 12.39
C ALA A 30 11.78 14.53 12.95
N GLY A 31 11.05 13.78 12.11
CA GLY A 31 9.86 13.05 12.52
C GLY A 31 8.63 13.94 12.79
N ARG A 32 8.70 15.24 12.46
CA ARG A 32 7.57 16.17 12.47
C ARG A 32 6.71 15.93 11.23
N VAL A 33 6.09 14.77 11.21
CA VAL A 33 5.16 14.37 10.17
C VAL A 33 3.76 14.91 10.48
N GLY A 34 2.98 15.19 9.43
CA GLY A 34 1.57 15.50 9.58
C GLY A 34 0.76 14.29 10.06
N ARG A 35 -0.50 14.19 9.61
CA ARG A 35 -1.35 13.05 9.95
C ARG A 35 -0.72 11.73 9.49
N VAL A 36 -0.39 10.85 10.43
CA VAL A 36 0.01 9.47 10.15
C VAL A 36 -1.24 8.60 10.11
N THR A 37 -1.55 8.04 8.94
CA THR A 37 -2.60 7.02 8.81
C THR A 37 -1.95 5.65 8.87
N LYS A 38 -2.13 4.94 9.99
CA LYS A 38 -1.78 3.52 10.07
C LYS A 38 -2.84 2.73 9.32
N VAL A 39 -2.48 2.15 8.18
CA VAL A 39 -3.34 1.24 7.44
C VAL A 39 -3.12 -0.16 8.00
N GLU A 40 -4.18 -0.78 8.51
CA GLU A 40 -4.11 -2.19 8.89
C GLU A 40 -3.98 -3.03 7.61
N VAL A 41 -2.85 -3.71 7.49
CA VAL A 41 -2.59 -4.63 6.38
C VAL A 41 -3.18 -5.98 6.78
N SER A 42 -4.04 -6.55 5.93
CA SER A 42 -4.60 -7.87 6.19
C SER A 42 -3.48 -8.93 6.29
N PRO A 43 -3.67 -9.99 7.09
CA PRO A 43 -2.67 -11.07 7.19
C PRO A 43 -2.29 -11.68 5.84
N LEU A 44 -3.23 -11.70 4.90
CA LEU A 44 -3.03 -12.15 3.52
C LEU A 44 -2.06 -11.23 2.77
N ALA A 45 -2.33 -9.92 2.78
CA ALA A 45 -1.47 -8.93 2.13
C ALA A 45 -0.07 -8.90 2.75
N ALA A 46 0.02 -8.98 4.09
CA ALA A 46 1.29 -9.05 4.80
C ALA A 46 2.11 -10.27 4.37
N SER A 47 1.45 -11.42 4.20
CA SER A 47 2.13 -12.64 3.75
C SER A 47 2.59 -12.56 2.30
N ARG A 48 1.76 -12.04 1.39
CA ARG A 48 2.15 -11.80 0.01
C ARG A 48 3.39 -10.90 -0.08
N LEU A 49 3.39 -9.80 0.66
CA LEU A 49 4.51 -8.86 0.71
C LEU A 49 5.79 -9.51 1.24
N ARG A 50 5.69 -10.38 2.27
CA ARG A 50 6.84 -11.14 2.79
C ARG A 50 7.48 -12.07 1.75
N ILE A 51 6.70 -12.57 0.80
CA ILE A 51 7.17 -13.47 -0.27
C ILE A 51 7.70 -12.66 -1.47
N GLY A 52 7.44 -11.35 -1.51
CA GLY A 52 7.93 -10.44 -2.55
C GLY A 52 7.07 -10.44 -3.82
N LEU A 53 5.81 -10.86 -3.74
CA LEU A 53 4.92 -10.98 -4.91
C LEU A 53 3.99 -9.78 -5.07
N SER A 54 3.75 -9.39 -6.32
CA SER A 54 2.66 -8.49 -6.69
C SER A 54 1.30 -9.15 -6.49
N GLN A 55 0.23 -8.35 -6.43
CA GLN A 55 -1.14 -8.88 -6.34
C GLN A 55 -1.50 -9.76 -7.54
N SER A 56 -1.05 -9.40 -8.74
CA SER A 56 -1.34 -10.17 -9.96
C SER A 56 -0.65 -11.53 -9.96
N GLU A 57 0.62 -11.61 -9.56
CA GLU A 57 1.36 -12.88 -9.44
C GLU A 57 0.73 -13.78 -8.37
N PHE A 58 0.39 -13.21 -7.22
CA PHE A 58 -0.21 -13.98 -6.14
C PHE A 58 -1.64 -14.44 -6.45
N ALA A 59 -2.41 -13.65 -7.19
CA ALA A 59 -3.74 -14.04 -7.67
C ALA A 59 -3.66 -15.21 -8.67
N LYS A 60 -2.69 -15.16 -9.60
CA LYS A 60 -2.42 -16.27 -10.53
C LYS A 60 -2.08 -17.56 -9.79
N LEU A 61 -1.19 -17.49 -8.79
CA LEU A 61 -0.81 -18.63 -7.96
C LEU A 61 -2.01 -19.26 -7.23
N LEU A 62 -2.91 -18.44 -6.71
CA LEU A 62 -4.10 -18.90 -6.00
C LEU A 62 -5.23 -19.33 -6.95
N GLY A 63 -5.06 -19.18 -8.27
CA GLY A 63 -6.08 -19.50 -9.26
C GLY A 63 -7.32 -18.60 -9.18
N VAL A 64 -7.15 -17.36 -8.73
CA VAL A 64 -8.25 -16.39 -8.57
C VAL A 64 -8.02 -15.13 -9.40
N SER A 65 -9.09 -14.39 -9.66
CA SER A 65 -8.96 -13.08 -10.31
C SER A 65 -8.20 -12.08 -9.41
N LEU A 66 -7.49 -11.13 -10.02
CA LEU A 66 -6.87 -10.01 -9.31
C LEU A 66 -7.89 -9.31 -8.40
N ARG A 67 -9.11 -9.10 -8.91
CA ARG A 67 -10.19 -8.47 -8.15
C ARG A 67 -10.56 -9.29 -6.92
N THR A 68 -10.65 -10.62 -7.03
CA THR A 68 -10.93 -11.50 -5.88
C THR A 68 -9.89 -11.33 -4.79
N LEU A 69 -8.59 -11.33 -5.16
CA LEU A 69 -7.52 -11.12 -4.20
C LEU A 69 -7.62 -9.75 -3.52
N GLN A 70 -7.90 -8.69 -4.30
CA GLN A 70 -8.06 -7.33 -3.76
C GLN A 70 -9.22 -7.22 -2.76
N GLU A 71 -10.36 -7.84 -3.04
CA GLU A 71 -11.51 -7.88 -2.13
C GLU A 71 -11.17 -8.61 -0.82
N TRP A 72 -10.33 -9.65 -0.87
CA TRP A 72 -9.84 -10.35 0.32
C TRP A 72 -8.82 -9.52 1.10
N GLU A 73 -7.84 -8.91 0.42
CA GLU A 73 -6.80 -8.11 1.06
C GLU A 73 -7.36 -6.85 1.74
N GLN A 74 -8.43 -6.30 1.19
CA GLN A 74 -9.13 -5.12 1.72
C GLN A 74 -10.25 -5.48 2.72
N GLY A 75 -10.43 -6.77 3.04
CA GLY A 75 -11.40 -7.24 4.03
C GLY A 75 -12.87 -7.12 3.60
N ARG A 76 -13.15 -6.81 2.32
CA ARG A 76 -14.53 -6.72 1.80
C ARG A 76 -15.17 -8.09 1.57
N ARG A 77 -14.36 -9.13 1.37
CA ARG A 77 -14.82 -10.52 1.25
C ARG A 77 -13.96 -11.48 2.04
N VAL A 78 -14.58 -12.56 2.51
CA VAL A 78 -13.90 -13.65 3.21
C VAL A 78 -13.62 -14.77 2.20
N PRO A 79 -12.39 -15.31 2.12
CA PRO A 79 -12.08 -16.46 1.27
C PRO A 79 -12.88 -17.69 1.69
N SER A 80 -13.20 -18.57 0.73
CA SER A 80 -13.80 -19.87 1.01
C SER A 80 -12.87 -20.75 1.87
N GLY A 81 -13.41 -21.81 2.48
CA GLY A 81 -12.60 -22.76 3.28
C GLY A 81 -11.41 -23.33 2.50
N ALA A 82 -11.63 -23.75 1.25
CA ALA A 82 -10.57 -24.22 0.36
C ALA A 82 -9.52 -23.14 0.08
N ALA A 83 -9.95 -21.90 -0.20
CA ALA A 83 -9.05 -20.77 -0.42
C ALA A 83 -8.21 -20.45 0.83
N LYS A 84 -8.79 -20.51 2.03
CA LYS A 84 -8.05 -20.33 3.29
C LYS A 84 -6.96 -21.38 3.47
N SER A 85 -7.24 -22.64 3.11
CA SER A 85 -6.23 -23.71 3.14
C SER A 85 -5.09 -23.45 2.17
N LEU A 86 -5.41 -23.06 0.93
CA LEU A 86 -4.42 -22.68 -0.10
C LEU A 86 -3.56 -21.50 0.34
N ILE A 87 -4.18 -20.46 0.88
CA ILE A 87 -3.49 -19.31 1.46
C ILE A 87 -2.55 -19.76 2.59
N THR A 88 -3.01 -20.66 3.48
CA THR A 88 -2.17 -21.15 4.59
C THR A 88 -0.95 -21.92 4.08
N ILE A 89 -1.12 -22.75 3.04
CA ILE A 89 -0.01 -23.47 2.40
C ILE A 89 0.96 -22.48 1.75
N ALA A 90 0.42 -21.51 1.01
CA ALA A 90 1.17 -20.44 0.38
C ALA A 90 2.05 -19.65 1.37
N ILE A 91 1.54 -19.40 2.58
CA ILE A 91 2.26 -18.72 3.66
C ILE A 91 3.37 -19.61 4.25
N LYS A 92 3.08 -20.89 4.47
CA LYS A 92 4.02 -21.81 5.15
C LYS A 92 5.12 -22.35 4.25
N LYS A 93 4.87 -22.47 2.95
CA LYS A 93 5.81 -23.06 1.98
C LYS A 93 5.97 -22.15 0.76
N PRO A 94 6.63 -20.99 0.91
CA PRO A 94 6.80 -20.04 -0.19
C PRO A 94 7.67 -20.59 -1.32
N ASP A 95 8.57 -21.54 -1.03
CA ASP A 95 9.47 -22.12 -2.05
C ASP A 95 8.70 -22.91 -3.11
N VAL A 96 7.67 -23.66 -2.69
CA VAL A 96 6.77 -24.39 -3.60
C VAL A 96 6.06 -23.42 -4.56
N LEU A 97 5.70 -22.22 -4.08
CA LEU A 97 5.08 -21.22 -4.94
C LEU A 97 6.05 -20.60 -5.94
N LYS A 98 7.32 -20.41 -5.53
CA LYS A 98 8.36 -19.90 -6.43
C LYS A 98 8.67 -20.91 -7.53
N GLU A 99 8.71 -22.20 -7.20
CA GLU A 99 8.86 -23.28 -8.19
C GLU A 99 7.70 -23.29 -9.20
N LEU A 100 6.45 -23.15 -8.73
CA LEU A 100 5.27 -23.09 -9.59
C LEU A 100 5.22 -21.85 -10.50
N LEU A 101 5.90 -20.75 -10.14
CA LEU A 101 6.03 -19.56 -10.99
C LEU A 101 7.17 -19.65 -12.02
N ALA A 102 8.16 -20.52 -11.76
CA ALA A 102 9.31 -20.71 -12.63
C ALA A 102 9.08 -21.78 -13.73
N ALA A 103 7.99 -22.55 -13.62
CA ALA A 103 7.52 -23.52 -14.61
C ALA A 103 6.54 -22.87 -15.60
#